data_AF-A0A959NGR0-F1
#
_entry.id   AF-A0A959NGR0-F1
#
_cell.length_a   1.000
_cell.length_b   1.000
_cell.length_c   1.000
_cell.angle_alpha   90.00
_cell.angle_beta   90.00
_cell.angle_gamma   90.00
#
_symmetry.space_group_name_H-M   'P 1'
#
loop_
_entity.id
_entity.type
_entity.pdbx_description
1 polymer ?
#
loop_
_entity_poly.entity_id
_entity_poly.type
_entity_poly.pdbx_seq_one_letter_code
_entity_poly.pdbx_strand_id
1 'polypeptide(L)'
;MVYNDIIGTIGVGLILVAFFLSTEKFIQNDGKLYFVLNAVGAGLACYASLLIDYWPFVILEGTWFLVSVYGLMKAMKIKMT
;
A
#
# COMPACT_ATOMS: atom_id res chain seq x y z
N MET A 1 10.72 -21.70 5.14
CA MET A 1 10.06 -20.38 5.09
C MET A 1 9.43 -20.28 3.72
N VAL A 2 8.10 -20.27 3.67
CA VAL A 2 7.36 -20.23 2.40
C VAL A 2 7.62 -18.87 1.78
N TYR A 3 8.01 -18.82 0.52
CA TYR A 3 8.32 -17.59 -0.23
C TYR A 3 7.24 -16.51 -0.05
N ASN A 4 5.98 -16.94 0.08
CA ASN A 4 4.80 -16.12 0.32
C ASN A 4 4.86 -15.36 1.64
N ASP A 5 5.36 -15.99 2.72
CA ASP A 5 5.46 -15.37 4.05
C ASP A 5 6.45 -14.20 4.04
N ILE A 6 7.54 -14.33 3.27
CA ILE A 6 8.57 -13.29 3.15
C ILE A 6 8.00 -12.08 2.38
N ILE A 7 7.31 -12.32 1.26
CA ILE A 7 6.68 -11.24 0.49
C ILE A 7 5.60 -10.55 1.31
N GLY A 8 4.76 -11.32 2.01
CA GLY A 8 3.72 -10.78 2.90
C GLY A 8 4.32 -9.94 4.02
N THR A 9 5.37 -10.43 4.68
CA THR A 9 6.06 -9.71 5.75
C THR A 9 6.69 -8.41 5.25
N ILE A 10 7.32 -8.43 4.07
CA ILE A 10 7.89 -7.22 3.45
C ILE A 10 6.78 -6.23 3.07
N GLY A 11 5.70 -6.71 2.45
CA GLY A 11 4.57 -5.87 2.03
C GLY A 11 3.90 -5.17 3.22
N VAL A 12 3.50 -5.94 4.24
CA VAL A 12 2.88 -5.42 5.46
C VAL A 12 3.84 -4.50 6.23
N GLY A 13 5.12 -4.88 6.30
CA GLY A 13 6.16 -4.03 6.90
C GLY A 13 6.29 -2.68 6.21
N LEU A 14 6.22 -2.65 4.88
CA LEU A 14 6.27 -1.41 4.10
C LEU A 14 5.06 -0.51 4.40
N ILE A 15 3.86 -1.08 4.50
CA ILE A 15 2.63 -0.35 4.85
C ILE A 15 2.75 0.25 6.25
N LEU A 16 3.22 -0.52 7.22
CA LEU A 16 3.41 -0.04 8.60
C LEU A 16 4.44 1.08 8.69
N VAL A 17 5.56 0.98 7.96
CA VAL A 17 6.55 2.06 7.88
C VAL A 17 5.95 3.30 7.23
N ALA A 18 5.19 3.15 6.13
CA ALA A 18 4.50 4.26 5.48
C ALA A 18 3.51 4.94 6.43
N PHE A 19 2.72 4.16 7.16
CA PHE A 19 1.75 4.63 8.14
C PHE A 19 2.42 5.32 9.33
N PHE A 20 3.52 4.77 9.83
CA PHE A 20 4.30 5.37 10.92
C PHE A 20 4.88 6.72 10.51
N LEU A 21 5.53 6.78 9.34
CA LEU A 21 6.08 8.04 8.80
C LEU A 21 4.99 9.09 8.55
N SER A 22 3.78 8.66 8.20
CA SER A 22 2.64 9.54 8.01
C SER A 22 2.05 10.05 9.32
N THR A 23 1.94 9.16 10.32
CA THR A 23 1.47 9.47 11.69
C THR A 23 2.37 10.50 12.36
N GLU A 24 3.68 10.32 12.25
CA GLU A 24 4.69 11.23 12.80
C GLU A 24 4.82 12.54 11.98
N LYS A 25 4.01 12.73 10.92
CA LYS A 25 4.06 13.87 9.99
C LYS A 25 5.41 14.08 9.30
N PHE A 26 6.30 13.08 9.31
CA PHE A 26 7.51 13.08 8.46
C PHE A 26 7.13 13.10 6.97
N ILE A 27 6.00 12.49 6.63
CA ILE A 27 5.41 12.53 5.30
C ILE A 27 3.99 13.10 5.42
N GLN A 28 3.59 13.94 4.46
CA GLN A 28 2.21 14.42 4.39
C GLN A 28 1.28 13.26 4.00
N ASN A 29 0.15 13.10 4.71
CA ASN A 29 -0.89 12.12 4.38
C ASN A 29 -1.48 12.32 2.97
N ASP A 30 -1.40 13.52 2.40
CA ASP A 30 -1.76 13.83 1.00
C ASP A 30 -0.54 13.94 0.07
N GLY A 31 0.63 13.54 0.56
CA GLY A 31 1.89 13.61 -0.16
C GLY A 31 2.06 12.46 -1.14
N LYS A 32 2.73 12.73 -2.26
CA LYS A 32 3.06 11.73 -3.28
C LYS A 32 3.80 10.52 -2.68
N LEU A 33 4.73 10.78 -1.75
CA LEU A 33 5.52 9.74 -1.10
C LEU A 33 4.67 8.77 -0.28
N TYR A 34 3.67 9.26 0.45
CA TYR A 34 2.77 8.42 1.23
C TYR A 34 1.98 7.49 0.30
N PHE A 35 1.35 8.04 -0.74
CA PHE A 35 0.58 7.24 -1.68
C PHE A 35 1.43 6.24 -2.48
N VAL A 36 2.67 6.59 -2.84
CA VAL A 36 3.59 5.64 -3.50
C VAL A 36 3.95 4.50 -2.56
N LEU A 37 4.39 4.80 -1.33
CA LEU A 37 4.75 3.78 -0.35
C LEU A 37 3.57 2.87 -0.04
N ASN A 38 2.38 3.46 0.13
CA ASN A 38 1.17 2.74 0.45
C ASN A 38 0.68 1.88 -0.72
N ALA A 39 0.76 2.38 -1.96
CA ALA A 39 0.45 1.58 -3.15
C ALA A 39 1.45 0.43 -3.36
N VAL A 40 2.74 0.66 -3.16
CA VAL A 40 3.75 -0.41 -3.29
C VAL A 40 3.58 -1.45 -2.19
N GLY A 41 3.38 -1.02 -0.95
CA GLY A 41 3.16 -1.91 0.20
C GLY A 41 1.88 -2.74 0.05
N ALA A 42 0.76 -2.09 -0.24
CA ALA A 42 -0.53 -2.75 -0.45
C ALA A 42 -0.53 -3.67 -1.68
N GLY A 43 0.17 -3.29 -2.76
CA GLY A 43 0.35 -4.15 -3.93
C GLY A 43 1.11 -5.45 -3.60
N LEU A 44 2.21 -5.33 -2.85
CA LEU A 44 2.99 -6.49 -2.40
C LEU A 44 2.21 -7.37 -1.42
N ALA A 45 1.50 -6.76 -0.47
CA ALA A 45 0.69 -7.46 0.52
C ALA A 45 -0.54 -8.16 -0.11
N CYS A 46 -1.18 -7.50 -1.08
CA CYS A 46 -2.26 -8.07 -1.90
C CYS A 46 -1.76 -9.27 -2.71
N TYR A 47 -0.61 -9.14 -3.38
CA TYR A 47 0.01 -10.24 -4.12
C TYR A 47 0.31 -11.43 -3.19
N ALA A 48 0.99 -11.20 -2.06
CA ALA A 48 1.25 -12.26 -1.09
C ALA A 48 -0.04 -12.93 -0.59
N SER A 49 -1.11 -12.17 -0.39
CA SER A 49 -2.41 -12.66 0.06
C SER A 49 -3.15 -13.50 -0.98
N LEU A 50 -2.97 -13.18 -2.26
CA LEU A 50 -3.44 -14.04 -3.37
C LEU A 50 -2.69 -15.38 -3.36
N LEU A 51 -1.39 -15.38 -3.06
CA LEU A 51 -0.57 -16.60 -3.03
C LEU A 51 -0.92 -17.53 -1.86
N ILE A 52 -1.56 -17.02 -0.81
CA ILE A 52 -2.06 -17.81 0.33
C ILE A 52 -3.58 -18.02 0.30
N ASP A 53 -4.24 -17.66 -0.82
CA ASP A 53 -5.71 -17.72 -1.01
C ASP A 53 -6.53 -17.03 0.12
N TYR A 54 -5.95 -15.99 0.73
CA TYR A 54 -6.56 -15.31 1.87
C TYR A 54 -7.39 -14.10 1.42
N TRP A 55 -8.55 -14.40 0.85
CA TRP A 55 -9.49 -13.45 0.24
C TRP A 55 -9.85 -12.21 1.07
N PRO A 56 -10.08 -12.27 2.40
CA PRO A 56 -10.39 -11.08 3.19
C PRO A 56 -9.28 -10.02 3.15
N PHE A 57 -8.02 -10.47 3.16
CA PHE A 57 -6.87 -9.58 3.14
C PHE A 57 -6.56 -9.10 1.72
N VAL A 58 -6.81 -9.92 0.70
CA VAL A 58 -6.76 -9.49 -0.70
C VAL A 58 -7.72 -8.31 -0.95
N ILE A 59 -8.95 -8.38 -0.45
CA ILE A 59 -9.93 -7.30 -0.62
C ILE A 59 -9.49 -6.04 0.15
N LEU A 60 -8.98 -6.22 1.37
CA LEU A 60 -8.48 -5.13 2.20
C LEU A 60 -7.33 -4.40 1.51
N GLU A 61 -6.26 -5.11 1.18
CA GLU A 61 -5.06 -4.57 0.54
C GLU A 61 -5.34 -4.07 -0.88
N GLY A 62 -6.21 -4.75 -1.62
CA GLY A 62 -6.68 -4.29 -2.93
C GLY A 62 -7.40 -2.94 -2.83
N THR A 63 -8.23 -2.74 -1.81
CA THR A 63 -8.89 -1.44 -1.56
C THR A 63 -7.87 -0.37 -1.19
N TRP A 64 -6.92 -0.69 -0.31
CA TRP A 64 -5.82 0.22 0.07
C TRP A 64 -4.97 0.62 -1.13
N PHE A 65 -4.69 -0.32 -2.03
CA PHE A 65 -4.00 -0.07 -3.29
C PHE A 65 -4.78 0.91 -4.17
N LEU A 66 -6.08 0.65 -4.41
CA LEU A 66 -6.93 1.52 -5.24
C LEU A 66 -7.05 2.93 -4.67
N VAL A 67 -7.28 3.06 -3.36
CA VAL A 67 -7.35 4.35 -2.67
C VAL A 67 -6.01 5.08 -2.78
N SER A 68 -4.90 4.37 -2.66
CA SER A 68 -3.56 4.95 -2.78
C SER A 68 -3.26 5.42 -4.19
N VAL A 69 -3.64 4.65 -5.21
CA VAL A 69 -3.51 5.05 -6.62
C VAL A 69 -4.38 6.28 -6.92
N TYR A 70 -5.61 6.33 -6.41
CA TYR A 70 -6.48 7.50 -6.55
C TYR A 70 -5.89 8.74 -5.86
N GLY A 71 -5.43 8.58 -4.62
CA GLY A 71 -4.76 9.63 -3.87
C GLY A 71 -3.48 10.11 -4.55
N LEU A 72 -2.70 9.20 -5.15
CA LEU A 72 -1.51 9.54 -5.92
C LEU A 72 -1.85 10.38 -7.15
N MET A 73 -2.90 10.00 -7.91
CA MET A 73 -3.35 10.79 -9.07
C MET A 73 -3.75 12.21 -8.67
N LYS A 74 -4.47 12.34 -7.54
CA LYS A 74 -4.85 13.64 -6.96
C LYS A 74 -3.63 14.45 -6.51
N ALA A 75 -2.69 13.81 -5.80
CA ALA A 75 -1.46 14.44 -5.29
C ALA A 75 -0.49 14.85 -6.41
N MET A 76 -0.50 14.12 -7.54
CA MET A 76 0.25 14.48 -8.72
C MET A 76 -0.41 15.60 -9.56
N LYS A 77 -1.61 16.09 -9.18
CA LYS A 77 -2.42 16.99 -10.01
C LYS A 77 -2.55 16.47 -11.45
N ILE A 78 -2.67 15.15 -11.63
CA ILE A 78 -3.01 14.60 -12.94
C ILE A 78 -4.41 15.12 -13.24
N LYS A 79 -4.50 16.01 -14.23
CA LYS A 79 -5.74 16.64 -14.65
C LYS A 79 -6.64 15.52 -15.20
N MET A 80 -7.54 15.03 -14.35
CA MET A 80 -8.59 14.09 -14.73
C MET A 80 -9.64 14.90 -15.49
N THR A 81 -9.27 15.30 -16.72
CA THR A 81 -10.16 15.97 -17.68
C THR A 81 -10.93 14.91 -18.43
#